data_AF-A0A6A3RGP9-F1
#
_entry.id   AF-A0A6A3RGP9-F1
#
_cell.length_a   1.000
_cell.length_b   1.000
_cell.length_c   1.000
_cell.angle_alpha   90.00
_cell.angle_beta   90.00
_cell.angle_gamma   90.00
#
_symmetry.space_group_name_H-M   'P 1'
#
loop_
_entity.id
_entity.type
_entity.pdbx_description
1 polymer ?
#
loop_
_entity_poly.entity_id
_entity_poly.type
_entity_poly.pdbx_seq_one_letter_code
_entity_poly.pdbx_strand_id
1 'polypeptide(L)'
;MATVRPISLEQRNPDEQLRNPLLTWHRSQSLDSDDDGDVSSSSSDSESDSEGSFSVSSSSASSSVSSDQEDDFDSTSDSESNSSTSDHEEDDEESGRPPQTVHFHSKTPTESLVDTLVDMARADNLGYIAWLVPLTGICTMLGTELLACTTHFSCSQNFPTLSYAATFRPEAFAFTGGMCLTAVFILASAVLFFWYLRLRMTLQRQVKDEQSKRTKHLAAGYASLVSGVTAAVSLFGLAVMDMRSHHDAHINFTIAFFVAAWATMIAVQVARKSILHEDETDGKSTADVAGLVAVLRRRSFWMSLRRWRRLEFFTAYTLGRLLLNVGLASTFLFALFFLCANGVWPNPLGFTAVQEAFFEALAIVCQLLFMGTLSCELARLARLVEHSDYTELERSE
;
A
#
# COMPACT_ATOMS: atom_id res chain seq x y z
N MET A 1 35.85 -12.65 10.63
CA MET A 1 34.45 -12.20 10.78
C MET A 1 33.91 -12.84 12.05
N ALA A 2 33.59 -12.03 13.06
CA ALA A 2 32.95 -12.56 14.27
C ALA A 2 31.51 -12.94 13.91
N THR A 3 31.16 -14.20 14.10
CA THR A 3 29.79 -14.70 14.01
C THR A 3 28.97 -14.02 15.10
N VAL A 4 28.14 -13.06 14.71
CA VAL A 4 27.13 -12.45 15.58
C VAL A 4 26.14 -13.56 15.93
N ARG A 5 26.21 -14.07 17.17
CA ARG A 5 25.21 -15.03 17.65
C ARG A 5 23.86 -14.30 17.74
N PRO A 6 22.78 -14.85 17.16
CA PRO A 6 21.45 -14.33 17.43
C PRO A 6 21.20 -14.40 18.94
N ILE A 7 20.68 -13.30 19.50
CA ILE A 7 20.28 -13.22 20.90
C ILE A 7 19.18 -14.26 21.10
N SER A 8 19.38 -15.22 22.01
CA SER A 8 18.37 -16.24 22.29
C SER A 8 17.09 -15.60 22.84
N LEU A 9 15.94 -16.23 22.58
CA LEU A 9 14.63 -15.77 23.08
C LEU A 9 14.63 -15.57 24.60
N GLU A 10 15.38 -16.38 25.36
CA GLU A 10 15.57 -16.24 26.81
C GLU A 10 16.29 -14.95 27.22
N GLN A 11 17.14 -14.41 26.35
CA GLN A 11 17.91 -13.19 26.63
C GLN A 11 17.18 -11.92 26.16
N ARG A 12 16.07 -12.07 25.40
CA ARG A 12 15.16 -10.96 25.03
C ARG A 12 14.21 -10.55 26.18
N ASN A 13 13.99 -11.38 27.19
CA ASN A 13 13.00 -11.13 28.25
C ASN A 13 13.56 -11.41 29.66
N PRO A 14 14.48 -10.57 30.18
CA PRO A 14 15.13 -10.81 31.49
C PRO A 14 14.15 -10.79 32.68
N ASP A 15 12.96 -10.19 32.51
CA ASP A 15 11.94 -10.10 33.56
C ASP A 15 11.15 -11.42 33.76
N GLU A 16 11.13 -12.33 32.77
CA GLU A 16 10.46 -13.64 32.92
C GLU A 16 11.28 -14.64 33.73
N GLN A 17 12.62 -14.54 33.72
CA GLN A 17 13.48 -15.38 34.55
C GLN A 17 13.34 -15.09 36.05
N LEU A 18 12.94 -13.87 36.44
CA LEU A 18 12.70 -13.54 37.85
C LEU A 18 11.35 -14.02 38.39
N ARG A 19 10.38 -14.36 37.52
CA ARG A 19 9.05 -14.82 37.95
C ARG A 19 8.93 -16.33 38.16
N ASN A 20 9.84 -17.12 37.61
CA ASN A 20 9.74 -18.59 37.61
C ASN A 20 10.84 -19.40 38.35
N PRO A 21 11.55 -18.90 39.39
CA PRO A 21 12.38 -19.80 40.21
C PRO A 21 11.60 -20.54 41.31
N LEU A 22 10.32 -20.21 41.56
CA LEU A 22 9.59 -20.74 42.73
C LEU A 22 8.69 -21.96 42.48
N LEU A 23 8.47 -22.37 41.22
CA LEU A 23 7.55 -23.45 40.87
C LEU A 23 8.22 -24.80 40.57
N THR A 24 9.55 -24.88 40.59
CA THR A 24 10.31 -26.10 40.28
C THR A 24 10.85 -26.85 41.51
N TRP A 25 10.58 -26.39 42.74
CA TRP A 25 11.21 -26.91 43.95
C TRP A 25 10.40 -27.90 44.81
N HIS A 26 9.31 -28.48 44.29
CA HIS A 26 8.52 -29.46 45.08
C HIS A 26 8.13 -30.76 44.37
N ARG A 27 8.86 -31.16 43.32
CA ARG A 27 8.56 -32.42 42.61
C ARG A 27 9.76 -33.36 42.48
N SER A 28 10.29 -33.80 43.62
CA SER A 28 11.16 -34.98 43.69
C SER A 28 11.39 -35.44 45.14
N GLN A 29 10.35 -35.95 45.79
CA GLN A 29 10.50 -36.85 46.94
C GLN A 29 9.28 -37.76 47.05
N SER A 30 9.44 -39.03 46.65
CA SER A 30 8.83 -40.25 47.20
C SER A 30 8.65 -41.32 46.12
N LEU A 31 9.57 -42.26 46.10
CA LEU A 31 9.34 -43.64 45.66
C LEU A 31 10.00 -44.50 46.73
N ASP A 32 9.20 -45.09 47.61
CA ASP A 32 9.29 -46.50 47.98
C ASP A 32 8.22 -46.86 49.01
N SER A 33 7.85 -48.14 48.96
CA SER A 33 7.00 -48.96 49.86
C SER A 33 5.47 -48.89 49.71
N ASP A 34 4.96 -49.89 48.98
CA ASP A 34 4.04 -50.97 49.41
C ASP A 34 2.86 -50.63 50.34
N ASP A 35 1.64 -50.98 49.88
CA ASP A 35 0.80 -52.06 50.47
C ASP A 35 -0.73 -51.82 50.28
N ASP A 36 -1.37 -52.88 49.79
CA ASP A 36 -2.77 -53.33 49.77
C ASP A 36 -3.97 -52.40 50.12
N GLY A 37 -5.04 -52.54 49.32
CA GLY A 37 -6.41 -52.24 49.78
C GLY A 37 -7.46 -52.00 48.71
N ASP A 38 -8.19 -53.05 48.33
CA ASP A 38 -9.44 -53.04 47.56
C ASP A 38 -10.50 -52.05 48.09
N VAL A 39 -11.15 -51.25 47.22
CA VAL A 39 -12.62 -51.21 47.12
C VAL A 39 -13.12 -50.45 45.87
N SER A 40 -14.04 -51.11 45.19
CA SER A 40 -14.92 -50.70 44.11
C SER A 40 -15.80 -49.47 44.39
N SER A 41 -16.01 -48.59 43.39
CA SER A 41 -17.33 -48.37 42.74
C SER A 41 -17.33 -47.19 41.77
N SER A 42 -17.63 -47.50 40.50
CA SER A 42 -18.51 -46.77 39.56
C SER A 42 -18.68 -45.25 39.67
N SER A 43 -18.26 -44.55 38.61
CA SER A 43 -19.05 -43.48 38.00
C SER A 43 -18.65 -43.29 36.55
N SER A 44 -19.64 -43.48 35.69
CA SER A 44 -19.70 -43.18 34.26
C SER A 44 -19.44 -41.71 33.97
N ASP A 45 -18.93 -41.41 32.77
CA ASP A 45 -19.31 -40.30 31.85
C ASP A 45 -18.25 -40.31 30.72
N SER A 46 -18.50 -40.89 29.55
CA SER A 46 -19.33 -40.38 28.44
C SER A 46 -18.86 -39.01 27.95
N GLU A 47 -17.93 -38.94 26.98
CA GLU A 47 -17.96 -37.97 25.87
C GLU A 47 -17.18 -38.52 24.66
N SER A 48 -17.67 -38.17 23.48
CA SER A 48 -17.52 -38.86 22.21
C SER A 48 -16.74 -37.97 21.23
N ASP A 49 -15.47 -38.27 21.00
CA ASP A 49 -14.66 -37.54 20.02
C ASP A 49 -14.72 -38.23 18.64
N SER A 50 -15.33 -37.51 17.70
CA SER A 50 -15.43 -37.88 16.29
C SER A 50 -14.22 -37.32 15.53
N GLU A 51 -13.24 -38.17 15.22
CA GLU A 51 -12.14 -37.82 14.33
C GLU A 51 -12.56 -37.95 12.85
N GLY A 52 -12.94 -36.82 12.25
CA GLY A 52 -13.15 -36.68 10.81
C GLY A 52 -11.83 -36.39 10.10
N SER A 53 -11.21 -37.42 9.54
CA SER A 53 -10.02 -37.33 8.69
C SER A 53 -10.41 -36.95 7.25
N PHE A 54 -9.97 -35.77 6.79
CA PHE A 54 -10.02 -35.40 5.37
C PHE A 54 -8.62 -35.44 4.76
N SER A 55 -8.34 -36.54 4.05
CA SER A 55 -7.26 -36.66 3.08
C SER A 55 -7.69 -36.01 1.76
N VAL A 56 -6.99 -34.97 1.30
CA VAL A 56 -7.14 -34.44 -0.07
C VAL A 56 -5.86 -34.73 -0.85
N SER A 57 -6.06 -35.52 -1.89
CA SER A 57 -5.08 -36.03 -2.82
C SER A 57 -4.43 -34.92 -3.65
N SER A 58 -3.12 -35.05 -3.83
CA SER A 58 -2.29 -34.29 -4.74
C SER A 58 -2.49 -34.76 -6.18
N SER A 59 -2.97 -33.87 -7.07
CA SER A 59 -2.96 -34.08 -8.51
C SER A 59 -1.80 -33.31 -9.14
N SER A 60 -0.78 -34.05 -9.54
CA SER A 60 0.32 -33.62 -10.40
C SER A 60 -0.17 -33.37 -11.83
N ALA A 61 0.06 -32.18 -12.38
CA ALA A 61 -0.14 -31.88 -13.79
C ALA A 61 1.23 -31.70 -14.49
N SER A 62 1.48 -32.62 -15.41
CA SER A 62 2.60 -32.70 -16.34
C SER A 62 2.56 -31.60 -17.40
N SER A 63 3.68 -30.93 -17.63
CA SER A 63 3.90 -30.01 -18.75
C SER A 63 4.34 -30.78 -19.99
N SER A 64 3.49 -30.79 -21.02
CA SER A 64 3.82 -31.29 -22.36
C SER A 64 4.33 -30.17 -23.26
N VAL A 65 5.40 -30.53 -23.97
CA VAL A 65 6.10 -29.84 -25.06
C VAL A 65 5.18 -29.66 -26.28
N SER A 66 5.25 -28.50 -26.93
CA SER A 66 5.03 -28.40 -28.38
C SER A 66 5.70 -27.17 -29.00
N SER A 67 6.44 -27.51 -30.05
CA SER A 67 7.26 -26.82 -31.04
C SER A 67 6.61 -25.73 -31.91
N ASP A 68 7.49 -24.85 -32.40
CA ASP A 68 7.63 -24.26 -33.75
C ASP A 68 6.46 -23.55 -34.42
N GLN A 69 6.64 -22.24 -34.71
CA GLN A 69 6.46 -21.71 -36.06
C GLN A 69 7.19 -20.36 -36.23
N GLU A 70 8.11 -20.34 -37.19
CA GLU A 70 8.74 -19.16 -37.78
C GLU A 70 7.74 -18.41 -38.65
N ASP A 71 7.80 -17.07 -38.70
CA ASP A 71 7.35 -16.30 -39.86
C ASP A 71 8.06 -14.94 -39.89
N ASP A 72 8.90 -14.78 -40.91
CA ASP A 72 9.56 -13.57 -41.35
C ASP A 72 8.55 -12.56 -41.94
N PHE A 73 8.70 -11.27 -41.62
CA PHE A 73 8.16 -10.21 -42.48
C PHE A 73 9.06 -8.96 -42.44
N ASP A 74 9.95 -8.89 -43.43
CA ASP A 74 10.56 -7.66 -43.93
C ASP A 74 9.51 -6.83 -44.69
N SER A 75 9.47 -5.52 -44.47
CA SER A 75 9.02 -4.55 -45.47
C SER A 75 9.50 -3.14 -45.09
N THR A 76 10.55 -2.72 -45.78
CA THR A 76 10.96 -1.34 -46.02
C THR A 76 9.95 -0.63 -46.92
N SER A 77 9.63 0.62 -46.62
CA SER A 77 9.24 1.60 -47.66
C SER A 77 9.40 3.01 -47.15
N ASP A 78 10.39 3.69 -47.71
CA ASP A 78 10.56 5.13 -47.72
C ASP A 78 9.41 5.82 -48.46
N SER A 79 9.06 7.03 -48.05
CA SER A 79 8.38 8.01 -48.90
C SER A 79 8.68 9.42 -48.40
N GLU A 80 9.67 10.04 -49.03
CA GLU A 80 9.87 11.48 -49.08
C GLU A 80 8.79 12.11 -49.98
N SER A 81 8.22 13.26 -49.59
CA SER A 81 7.62 14.18 -50.55
C SER A 81 7.59 15.61 -50.00
N ASN A 82 8.44 16.46 -50.59
CA ASN A 82 8.39 17.91 -50.55
C ASN A 82 7.41 18.45 -51.61
N SER A 83 6.69 19.54 -51.31
CA SER A 83 6.31 20.63 -52.24
C SER A 83 5.57 21.73 -51.43
N SER A 84 6.09 22.96 -51.30
CA SER A 84 6.15 24.10 -52.25
C SER A 84 4.90 24.99 -52.26
N THR A 85 5.03 26.15 -51.62
CA THR A 85 4.77 27.53 -52.09
C THR A 85 3.58 27.85 -53.02
N SER A 86 2.74 28.80 -52.58
CA SER A 86 2.11 29.91 -53.36
C SER A 86 1.41 30.82 -52.33
N ASP A 87 1.85 32.07 -52.11
CA ASP A 87 1.64 33.29 -52.90
C ASP A 87 0.16 33.63 -53.11
N HIS A 88 -0.34 34.56 -52.29
CA HIS A 88 -1.48 35.41 -52.65
C HIS A 88 -1.29 36.80 -52.03
N GLU A 89 -0.99 37.78 -52.91
CA GLU A 89 -0.98 39.21 -52.63
C GLU A 89 -2.35 39.87 -52.88
N GLU A 90 -2.47 41.10 -52.37
CA GLU A 90 -3.42 42.19 -52.71
C GLU A 90 -4.88 42.00 -52.24
N ASP A 91 -5.64 42.99 -51.77
CA ASP A 91 -5.47 44.40 -51.41
C ASP A 91 -6.77 44.76 -50.65
N ASP A 92 -6.77 45.75 -49.74
CA ASP A 92 -7.85 46.75 -49.64
C ASP A 92 -7.69 47.75 -48.48
N GLU A 93 -8.18 48.95 -48.77
CA GLU A 93 -7.94 50.25 -48.19
C GLU A 93 -8.52 50.51 -46.77
N GLU A 94 -7.73 51.26 -46.01
CA GLU A 94 -8.08 52.52 -45.32
C GLU A 94 -9.51 52.72 -44.79
N SER A 95 -9.68 52.57 -43.46
CA SER A 95 -10.71 53.33 -42.73
C SER A 95 -10.23 53.69 -41.32
N GLY A 96 -10.04 55.00 -41.14
CA GLY A 96 -9.57 55.60 -39.90
C GLY A 96 -10.48 55.36 -38.69
N ARG A 97 -9.88 54.94 -37.57
CA ARG A 97 -10.51 54.93 -36.26
C ARG A 97 -9.51 55.45 -35.21
N PRO A 98 -9.91 56.39 -34.33
CA PRO A 98 -9.00 56.99 -33.35
C PRO A 98 -8.52 55.96 -32.32
N PRO A 99 -7.34 56.18 -31.71
CA PRO A 99 -6.69 55.18 -30.87
C PRO A 99 -7.55 54.90 -29.63
N GLN A 100 -8.10 53.70 -29.55
CA GLN A 100 -8.57 53.16 -28.28
C GLN A 100 -7.35 52.95 -27.40
N THR A 101 -7.28 53.75 -26.34
CA THR A 101 -6.42 53.52 -25.19
C THR A 101 -6.68 52.11 -24.66
N VAL A 102 -5.79 51.19 -24.99
CA VAL A 102 -5.70 49.88 -24.36
C VAL A 102 -5.30 50.14 -22.91
N HIS A 103 -6.29 50.20 -22.03
CA HIS A 103 -6.07 50.05 -20.59
C HIS A 103 -5.51 48.64 -20.38
N PHE A 104 -4.18 48.52 -20.42
CA PHE A 104 -3.49 47.42 -19.77
C PHE A 104 -3.83 47.53 -18.29
N HIS A 105 -4.86 46.82 -17.86
CA HIS A 105 -4.97 46.43 -16.46
C HIS A 105 -3.75 45.56 -16.20
N SER A 106 -2.69 46.16 -15.66
CA SER A 106 -1.60 45.45 -15.02
C SER A 106 -2.19 44.73 -13.80
N LYS A 107 -2.82 43.58 -14.04
CA LYS A 107 -3.08 42.62 -12.98
C LYS A 107 -1.73 42.32 -12.38
N THR A 108 -1.53 42.79 -11.16
CA THR A 108 -0.28 42.56 -10.44
C THR A 108 -0.08 41.02 -10.38
N PRO A 109 1.11 40.52 -10.69
CA PRO A 109 1.37 39.07 -10.71
C PRO A 109 1.11 38.39 -9.35
N THR A 110 0.96 39.17 -8.29
CA THR A 110 0.59 38.75 -6.95
C THR A 110 -0.89 38.40 -6.79
N GLU A 111 -1.81 39.12 -7.44
CA GLU A 111 -3.26 38.80 -7.35
C GLU A 111 -3.59 37.51 -8.11
N SER A 112 -2.98 37.28 -9.29
CA SER A 112 -3.20 36.00 -9.99
C SER A 112 -2.59 34.84 -9.23
N LEU A 113 -1.45 35.00 -8.56
CA LEU A 113 -0.86 33.93 -7.74
C LEU A 113 -1.69 33.62 -6.50
N VAL A 114 -2.30 34.62 -5.87
CA VAL A 114 -3.19 34.42 -4.72
C VAL A 114 -4.51 33.80 -5.16
N ASP A 115 -5.13 34.27 -6.24
CA ASP A 115 -6.35 33.65 -6.79
C ASP A 115 -6.08 32.23 -7.29
N THR A 116 -4.92 31.98 -7.91
CA THR A 116 -4.53 30.61 -8.30
C THR A 116 -4.22 29.76 -7.06
N LEU A 117 -3.64 30.32 -6.00
CA LEU A 117 -3.41 29.60 -4.73
C LEU A 117 -4.71 29.33 -3.99
N VAL A 118 -5.69 30.22 -4.05
CA VAL A 118 -7.01 30.09 -3.43
C VAL A 118 -7.87 29.10 -4.22
N ASP A 119 -7.84 29.13 -5.54
CA ASP A 119 -8.52 28.15 -6.40
C ASP A 119 -7.85 26.76 -6.35
N MET A 120 -6.51 26.71 -6.24
CA MET A 120 -5.80 25.46 -5.94
C MET A 120 -6.10 24.96 -4.52
N ALA A 121 -6.22 25.86 -3.53
CA ALA A 121 -6.58 25.48 -2.16
C ALA A 121 -8.04 25.07 -2.02
N ARG A 122 -8.96 25.48 -2.91
CA ARG A 122 -10.36 25.03 -2.87
C ARG A 122 -10.57 23.65 -3.49
N ALA A 123 -9.78 23.27 -4.51
CA ALA A 123 -9.94 22.01 -5.22
C ALA A 123 -8.98 20.87 -4.79
N ASP A 124 -7.85 21.17 -4.12
CA ASP A 124 -6.80 20.18 -3.82
C ASP A 124 -6.88 19.53 -2.42
N ASN A 125 -7.80 19.96 -1.54
CA ASN A 125 -7.78 19.55 -0.12
C ASN A 125 -8.02 18.05 0.11
N LEU A 126 -8.87 17.41 -0.70
CA LEU A 126 -9.15 15.98 -0.57
C LEU A 126 -7.97 15.11 -1.01
N GLY A 127 -7.24 15.53 -2.06
CA GLY A 127 -6.01 14.87 -2.49
C GLY A 127 -4.92 14.90 -1.41
N TYR A 128 -4.89 15.94 -0.58
CA TYR A 128 -3.94 16.07 0.52
C TYR A 128 -4.15 15.02 1.61
N ILE A 129 -5.39 14.56 1.84
CA ILE A 129 -5.68 13.54 2.86
C ILE A 129 -4.93 12.23 2.58
N ALA A 130 -4.88 11.79 1.32
CA ALA A 130 -4.10 10.61 0.93
C ALA A 130 -2.59 10.80 1.15
N TRP A 131 -2.08 12.03 1.01
CA TRP A 131 -0.66 12.37 1.27
C TRP A 131 -0.29 12.38 2.75
N LEU A 132 -1.27 12.61 3.63
CA LEU A 132 -1.04 12.56 5.07
C LEU A 132 -0.70 11.15 5.54
N VAL A 133 -1.15 10.10 4.84
CA VAL A 133 -0.81 8.71 5.16
C VAL A 133 0.70 8.46 5.12
N PRO A 134 1.41 8.62 3.98
CA PRO A 134 2.85 8.42 3.95
C PRO A 134 3.63 9.42 4.79
N LEU A 135 3.17 10.68 4.86
CA LEU A 135 3.86 11.69 5.66
C LEU A 135 3.84 11.31 7.14
N THR A 136 2.67 10.99 7.69
CA THR A 136 2.57 10.59 9.10
C THR A 136 3.24 9.25 9.36
N GLY A 137 3.04 8.24 8.50
CA GLY A 137 3.64 6.93 8.71
C GLY A 137 5.17 6.95 8.66
N ILE A 138 5.76 7.60 7.65
CA ILE A 138 7.23 7.70 7.52
C ILE A 138 7.82 8.55 8.65
N CYS A 139 7.21 9.68 8.99
CA CYS A 139 7.67 10.50 10.12
C CYS A 139 7.57 9.75 11.45
N THR A 140 6.54 8.93 11.65
CA THR A 140 6.39 8.10 12.84
C THR A 140 7.46 7.02 12.91
N MET A 141 7.72 6.32 11.80
CA MET A 141 8.78 5.32 11.71
C MET A 141 10.16 5.93 11.97
N LEU A 142 10.53 6.98 11.23
CA LEU A 142 11.83 7.64 11.41
C LEU A 142 11.96 8.27 12.80
N GLY A 143 10.88 8.86 13.32
CA GLY A 143 10.88 9.49 14.64
C GLY A 143 11.06 8.47 15.75
N THR A 144 10.41 7.32 15.67
CA THR A 144 10.51 6.25 16.68
C THR A 144 11.88 5.57 16.65
N GLU A 145 12.41 5.28 15.47
CA GLU A 145 13.76 4.74 15.30
C GLU A 145 14.83 5.73 15.79
N LEU A 146 14.75 6.99 15.37
CA LEU A 146 15.73 8.01 15.77
C LEU A 146 15.69 8.23 17.29
N LEU A 147 14.50 8.26 17.88
CA LEU A 147 14.36 8.38 19.33
C LEU A 147 15.00 7.18 20.03
N ALA A 148 14.66 5.95 19.63
CA ALA A 148 15.25 4.73 20.17
C ALA A 148 16.79 4.68 20.03
N CYS A 149 17.33 5.16 18.91
CA CYS A 149 18.78 5.25 18.67
C CYS A 149 19.47 6.30 19.56
N THR A 150 18.75 7.37 19.94
CA THR A 150 19.33 8.42 20.79
C THR A 150 19.24 8.11 22.28
N THR A 151 18.23 7.33 22.69
CA THR A 151 17.93 7.05 24.10
C THR A 151 18.41 5.68 24.58
N HIS A 152 18.30 4.63 23.75
CA HIS A 152 18.41 3.25 24.21
C HIS A 152 19.42 2.39 23.44
N PHE A 153 19.62 2.61 22.14
CA PHE A 153 20.41 1.70 21.28
C PHE A 153 21.60 2.39 20.61
N SER A 154 22.75 1.71 20.59
CA SER A 154 23.85 2.06 19.68
C SER A 154 23.55 1.55 18.27
N CYS A 155 22.80 2.35 17.50
CA CYS A 155 22.34 1.99 16.15
C CYS A 155 23.44 1.75 15.11
N SER A 156 24.71 2.02 15.45
CA SER A 156 25.86 1.62 14.63
C SER A 156 26.11 0.10 14.63
N GLN A 157 25.61 -0.63 15.63
CA GLN A 157 25.89 -2.06 15.79
C GLN A 157 24.65 -2.95 15.66
N ASN A 158 23.49 -2.53 16.17
CA ASN A 158 22.25 -3.29 16.08
C ASN A 158 21.11 -2.32 15.74
N PHE A 159 20.58 -2.41 14.52
CA PHE A 159 19.41 -1.63 14.12
C PHE A 159 18.14 -2.37 14.59
N PRO A 160 17.33 -1.79 15.49
CA PRO A 160 16.12 -2.44 15.97
C PRO A 160 15.04 -2.48 14.88
N THR A 161 14.16 -3.48 14.93
CA THR A 161 12.91 -3.43 14.15
C THR A 161 11.98 -2.38 14.72
N LEU A 162 11.05 -1.87 13.89
CA LEU A 162 10.09 -0.84 14.27
C LEU A 162 9.32 -1.21 15.55
N SER A 163 8.78 -2.43 15.58
CA SER A 163 8.01 -2.92 16.74
C SER A 163 8.86 -3.02 18.00
N TYR A 164 10.16 -3.31 17.88
CA TYR A 164 11.07 -3.38 19.00
C TYR A 164 11.51 -2.00 19.50
N ALA A 165 11.67 -1.02 18.60
CA ALA A 165 11.92 0.36 18.99
C ALA A 165 10.74 0.93 19.82
N ALA A 166 9.50 0.50 19.52
CA ALA A 166 8.29 0.97 20.16
C ALA A 166 8.03 0.43 21.58
N THR A 167 8.83 -0.52 22.10
CA THR A 167 8.59 -1.10 23.44
C THR A 167 9.01 -0.20 24.60
N PHE A 168 9.84 0.81 24.33
CA PHE A 168 10.41 1.68 25.36
C PHE A 168 9.61 2.98 25.51
N ARG A 169 9.70 3.62 26.67
CA ARG A 169 9.11 4.94 26.91
C ARG A 169 10.24 5.97 26.89
N PRO A 170 10.10 7.10 26.17
CA PRO A 170 8.87 7.68 25.62
C PRO A 170 8.48 7.30 24.18
N GLU A 171 9.25 6.43 23.52
CA GLU A 171 9.09 6.03 22.11
C GLU A 171 7.70 5.44 21.82
N ALA A 172 7.17 4.64 22.74
CA ALA A 172 5.86 4.03 22.68
C ALA A 172 4.74 5.07 22.47
N PHE A 173 4.82 6.24 23.12
CA PHE A 173 3.79 7.28 22.98
C PHE A 173 3.82 7.95 21.61
N ALA A 174 5.04 8.22 21.09
CA ALA A 174 5.20 8.78 19.75
C ALA A 174 4.74 7.78 18.68
N PHE A 175 5.09 6.50 18.85
CA PHE A 175 4.63 5.41 17.99
C PHE A 175 3.11 5.29 17.99
N THR A 176 2.50 5.17 19.17
CA THR A 176 1.04 5.03 19.32
C THR A 176 0.29 6.20 18.70
N GLY A 177 0.71 7.44 19.01
CA GLY A 177 0.07 8.64 18.47
C GLY A 177 0.16 8.72 16.95
N GLY A 178 1.35 8.43 16.41
CA GLY A 178 1.59 8.42 14.97
C GLY A 178 0.78 7.34 14.24
N MET A 179 0.80 6.09 14.74
CA MET A 179 0.09 4.97 14.13
C MET A 179 -1.43 5.13 14.20
N CYS A 180 -1.98 5.65 15.30
CA CYS A 180 -3.40 6.03 15.40
C CYS A 180 -3.78 7.09 14.37
N LEU A 181 -2.95 8.13 14.20
CA LEU A 181 -3.19 9.18 13.23
C LEU A 181 -3.12 8.65 11.79
N THR A 182 -2.12 7.81 11.48
CA THR A 182 -2.01 7.13 10.18
C THR A 182 -3.21 6.22 9.92
N ALA A 183 -3.71 5.50 10.93
CA ALA A 183 -4.90 4.65 10.80
C ALA A 183 -6.16 5.45 10.42
N VAL A 184 -6.35 6.62 11.04
CA VAL A 184 -7.45 7.53 10.70
C VAL A 184 -7.34 8.01 9.25
N PHE A 185 -6.14 8.37 8.80
CA PHE A 185 -5.93 8.79 7.40
C PHE A 185 -6.09 7.66 6.39
N ILE A 186 -5.70 6.43 6.73
CA ILE A 186 -5.97 5.23 5.91
C ILE A 186 -7.48 5.02 5.79
N LEU A 187 -8.21 5.06 6.90
CA LEU A 187 -9.67 4.89 6.91
C LEU A 187 -10.36 5.95 6.04
N ALA A 188 -10.02 7.22 6.24
CA ALA A 188 -10.56 8.33 5.45
C ALA A 188 -10.24 8.15 3.96
N SER A 189 -9.00 7.79 3.62
CA SER A 189 -8.58 7.58 2.23
C SER A 189 -9.33 6.42 1.57
N ALA A 190 -9.51 5.30 2.28
CA ALA A 190 -10.24 4.13 1.79
C ALA A 190 -11.73 4.45 1.53
N VAL A 191 -12.38 5.16 2.47
CA VAL A 191 -13.79 5.58 2.32
C VAL A 191 -13.95 6.56 1.17
N LEU A 192 -13.09 7.58 1.06
CA LEU A 192 -13.15 8.56 -0.02
C LEU A 192 -12.86 7.92 -1.38
N PHE A 193 -11.92 6.98 -1.45
CA PHE A 193 -11.62 6.25 -2.68
C PHE A 193 -12.79 5.35 -3.10
N PHE A 194 -13.43 4.66 -2.15
CA PHE A 194 -14.64 3.90 -2.43
C PHE A 194 -15.77 4.79 -2.94
N TRP A 195 -15.95 5.96 -2.32
CA TRP A 195 -16.92 6.96 -2.77
C TRP A 195 -16.63 7.44 -4.20
N TYR A 196 -15.36 7.74 -4.51
CA TYR A 196 -14.91 8.08 -5.85
C TYR A 196 -15.28 7.01 -6.88
N LEU A 197 -14.99 5.73 -6.59
CA LEU A 197 -15.35 4.62 -7.47
C LEU A 197 -16.86 4.52 -7.67
N ARG A 198 -17.64 4.70 -6.60
CA ARG A 198 -19.11 4.66 -6.64
C ARG A 198 -19.68 5.76 -7.53
N LEU A 199 -19.25 7.01 -7.36
CA LEU A 199 -19.71 8.12 -8.19
C LEU A 199 -19.36 7.93 -9.67
N ARG A 200 -18.13 7.50 -9.95
CA ARG A 200 -17.70 7.23 -11.32
C ARG A 200 -18.55 6.15 -11.98
N MET A 201 -18.87 5.08 -11.25
CA MET A 201 -19.75 4.02 -11.74
C MET A 201 -21.19 4.51 -12.00
N THR A 202 -21.73 5.38 -11.13
CA THR A 202 -23.06 5.98 -11.33
C THR A 202 -23.08 6.83 -12.61
N LEU A 203 -22.04 7.63 -12.85
CA LEU A 203 -21.93 8.43 -14.08
C LEU A 203 -21.86 7.55 -15.33
N GLN A 204 -21.05 6.48 -15.29
CA GLN A 204 -20.96 5.53 -16.40
C GLN A 204 -22.25 4.76 -16.67
N ARG A 205 -23.10 4.57 -15.65
CA ARG A 205 -24.41 3.92 -15.78
C ARG A 205 -25.31 4.62 -16.80
N GLN A 206 -25.10 5.90 -17.06
CA GLN A 206 -25.89 6.68 -18.02
C GLN A 206 -25.45 6.47 -19.48
N VAL A 207 -24.24 5.95 -19.73
CA VAL A 207 -23.62 5.99 -21.05
C VAL A 207 -23.63 4.64 -21.79
N LYS A 208 -23.52 3.48 -21.09
CA LYS A 208 -23.50 2.15 -21.75
C LYS A 208 -24.13 1.03 -20.92
N ASP A 209 -24.93 0.20 -21.58
CA ASP A 209 -25.68 -0.93 -21.00
C ASP A 209 -24.83 -2.23 -20.91
N GLU A 210 -23.63 -2.15 -20.30
CA GLU A 210 -22.72 -3.30 -20.13
C GLU A 210 -22.76 -3.82 -18.67
N GLN A 211 -23.67 -4.75 -18.40
CA GLN A 211 -23.93 -5.27 -17.05
C GLN A 211 -22.80 -6.15 -16.46
N SER A 212 -22.00 -6.81 -17.31
CA SER A 212 -20.94 -7.74 -16.89
C SER A 212 -19.67 -7.04 -16.36
N LYS A 213 -19.30 -5.88 -16.91
CA LYS A 213 -18.16 -5.11 -16.40
C LYS A 213 -18.47 -4.48 -15.04
N ARG A 214 -19.71 -4.02 -14.85
CA ARG A 214 -20.21 -3.39 -13.62
C ARG A 214 -19.97 -4.21 -12.35
N THR A 215 -20.23 -5.51 -12.39
CA THR A 215 -20.08 -6.39 -11.21
C THR A 215 -18.63 -6.49 -10.76
N LYS A 216 -17.67 -6.49 -11.70
CA LYS A 216 -16.24 -6.54 -11.41
C LYS A 216 -15.74 -5.26 -10.73
N HIS A 217 -16.18 -4.08 -11.20
CA HIS A 217 -15.80 -2.80 -10.60
C HIS A 217 -16.39 -2.62 -9.19
N LEU A 218 -17.66 -3.02 -9.00
CA LEU A 218 -18.28 -3.00 -7.67
C LEU A 218 -17.54 -3.93 -6.71
N ALA A 219 -17.25 -5.16 -7.14
CA ALA A 219 -16.49 -6.12 -6.33
C ALA A 219 -15.11 -5.56 -5.95
N ALA A 220 -14.38 -4.94 -6.88
CA ALA A 220 -13.09 -4.30 -6.59
C ALA A 220 -13.21 -3.12 -5.62
N GLY A 221 -14.26 -2.30 -5.77
CA GLY A 221 -14.55 -1.19 -4.85
C GLY A 221 -14.84 -1.67 -3.43
N TYR A 222 -15.74 -2.65 -3.27
CA TYR A 222 -16.04 -3.23 -1.97
C TYR A 222 -14.85 -3.97 -1.35
N ALA A 223 -14.09 -4.70 -2.17
CA ALA A 223 -12.86 -5.36 -1.72
C ALA A 223 -11.86 -4.32 -1.18
N SER A 224 -11.66 -3.20 -1.90
CA SER A 224 -10.80 -2.09 -1.46
C SER A 224 -11.30 -1.46 -0.16
N LEU A 225 -12.61 -1.24 0.00
CA LEU A 225 -13.18 -0.68 1.22
C LEU A 225 -13.00 -1.62 2.42
N VAL A 226 -13.40 -2.88 2.30
CA VAL A 226 -13.34 -3.86 3.40
C VAL A 226 -11.90 -4.11 3.83
N SER A 227 -10.99 -4.29 2.87
CA SER A 227 -9.56 -4.45 3.17
C SER A 227 -8.94 -3.17 3.75
N GLY A 228 -9.29 -1.99 3.24
CA GLY A 228 -8.79 -0.71 3.78
C GLY A 228 -9.27 -0.43 5.20
N VAL A 229 -10.54 -0.71 5.51
CA VAL A 229 -11.09 -0.61 6.87
C VAL A 229 -10.41 -1.62 7.79
N THR A 230 -10.23 -2.86 7.34
CA THR A 230 -9.54 -3.90 8.12
C THR A 230 -8.09 -3.50 8.41
N ALA A 231 -7.39 -2.93 7.43
CA ALA A 231 -6.04 -2.40 7.62
C ALA A 231 -6.02 -1.26 8.65
N ALA A 232 -6.94 -0.30 8.57
CA ALA A 232 -7.02 0.80 9.53
C ALA A 232 -7.31 0.31 10.96
N VAL A 233 -8.28 -0.59 11.14
CA VAL A 233 -8.63 -1.17 12.45
C VAL A 233 -7.46 -1.98 13.00
N SER A 234 -6.79 -2.77 12.15
CA SER A 234 -5.62 -3.55 12.58
C SER A 234 -4.46 -2.64 12.97
N LEU A 235 -4.22 -1.56 12.24
CA LEU A 235 -3.19 -0.56 12.58
C LEU A 235 -3.49 0.18 13.89
N PHE A 236 -4.76 0.49 14.14
CA PHE A 236 -5.20 1.04 15.42
C PHE A 236 -5.01 0.03 16.56
N GLY A 237 -5.36 -1.24 16.32
CA GLY A 237 -5.09 -2.34 17.25
C GLY A 237 -3.61 -2.46 17.59
N LEU A 238 -2.72 -2.37 16.58
CA LEU A 238 -1.26 -2.34 16.78
C LEU A 238 -0.80 -1.18 17.65
N ALA A 239 -1.37 0.00 17.45
CA ALA A 239 -1.02 1.18 18.23
C ALA A 239 -1.40 1.02 19.72
N VAL A 240 -2.53 0.36 20.00
CA VAL A 240 -3.04 0.18 21.37
C VAL A 240 -2.40 -1.01 22.08
N MET A 241 -2.15 -2.10 21.37
CA MET A 241 -1.64 -3.35 21.93
C MET A 241 -0.13 -3.31 22.05
N ASP A 242 0.39 -2.90 23.21
CA ASP A 242 1.82 -2.90 23.50
C ASP A 242 2.41 -4.33 23.36
N MET A 243 3.54 -4.43 22.66
CA MET A 243 4.30 -5.69 22.52
C MET A 243 4.65 -6.31 23.88
N ARG A 244 4.80 -5.50 24.95
CA ARG A 244 5.18 -6.00 26.27
C ARG A 244 4.06 -6.75 26.99
N SER A 245 2.82 -6.30 26.86
CA SER A 245 1.67 -6.90 27.57
C SER A 245 0.92 -7.92 26.73
N HIS A 246 0.86 -7.72 25.41
CA HIS A 246 0.04 -8.53 24.52
C HIS A 246 0.78 -8.89 23.23
N HIS A 247 1.90 -9.60 23.38
CA HIS A 247 2.78 -9.98 22.27
C HIS A 247 2.04 -10.71 21.14
N ASP A 248 1.27 -11.75 21.45
CA ASP A 248 0.54 -12.54 20.45
C ASP A 248 -0.52 -11.72 19.72
N ALA A 249 -1.23 -10.85 20.44
CA ALA A 249 -2.24 -9.98 19.83
C ALA A 249 -1.58 -8.94 18.90
N HIS A 250 -0.47 -8.35 19.32
CA HIS A 250 0.30 -7.43 18.48
C HIS A 250 0.76 -8.13 17.19
N ILE A 251 1.33 -9.34 17.27
CA ILE A 251 1.71 -10.11 16.07
C ILE A 251 0.51 -10.36 15.15
N ASN A 252 -0.62 -10.80 15.71
CA ASN A 252 -1.84 -11.07 14.93
C ASN A 252 -2.35 -9.80 14.21
N PHE A 253 -2.36 -8.65 14.89
CA PHE A 253 -2.72 -7.39 14.26
C PHE A 253 -1.71 -6.95 13.18
N THR A 254 -0.42 -7.26 13.35
CA THR A 254 0.62 -6.98 12.33
C THR A 254 0.32 -7.77 11.08
N ILE A 255 0.10 -9.08 11.22
CA ILE A 255 -0.22 -9.96 10.09
C ILE A 255 -1.51 -9.49 9.40
N ALA A 256 -2.56 -9.22 10.18
CA ALA A 256 -3.84 -8.73 9.64
C ALA A 256 -3.68 -7.41 8.89
N PHE A 257 -2.91 -6.46 9.44
CA PHE A 257 -2.60 -5.19 8.79
C PHE A 257 -1.87 -5.40 7.46
N PHE A 258 -0.79 -6.19 7.43
CA PHE A 258 -0.03 -6.42 6.20
C PHE A 258 -0.88 -7.07 5.11
N VAL A 259 -1.62 -8.14 5.44
CA VAL A 259 -2.48 -8.83 4.48
C VAL A 259 -3.57 -7.89 3.96
N ALA A 260 -4.23 -7.15 4.85
CA ALA A 260 -5.28 -6.21 4.46
C ALA A 260 -4.74 -5.03 3.62
N ALA A 261 -3.56 -4.50 3.95
CA ALA A 261 -2.91 -3.45 3.18
C ALA A 261 -2.58 -3.93 1.76
N TRP A 262 -1.97 -5.11 1.60
CA TRP A 262 -1.71 -5.70 0.29
C TRP A 262 -2.99 -5.95 -0.52
N ALA A 263 -4.02 -6.50 0.12
CA ALA A 263 -5.32 -6.69 -0.52
C ALA A 263 -5.93 -5.36 -1.01
N THR A 264 -5.81 -4.30 -0.20
CA THR A 264 -6.25 -2.94 -0.57
C THR A 264 -5.50 -2.45 -1.81
N MET A 265 -4.17 -2.57 -1.81
CA MET A 265 -3.32 -2.13 -2.93
C MET A 265 -3.66 -2.88 -4.23
N ILE A 266 -3.86 -4.19 -4.16
CA ILE A 266 -4.24 -5.01 -5.30
C ILE A 266 -5.63 -4.60 -5.82
N ALA A 267 -6.61 -4.42 -4.93
CA ALA A 267 -7.96 -4.01 -5.30
C ALA A 267 -7.98 -2.62 -5.96
N VAL A 268 -7.24 -1.65 -5.41
CA VAL A 268 -7.02 -0.33 -6.01
C VAL A 268 -6.40 -0.45 -7.39
N GLN A 269 -5.40 -1.31 -7.58
CA GLN A 269 -4.76 -1.46 -8.88
C GLN A 269 -5.62 -2.14 -9.92
N VAL A 270 -6.43 -3.13 -9.53
CA VAL A 270 -7.44 -3.72 -10.39
C VAL A 270 -8.45 -2.65 -10.82
N ALA A 271 -8.90 -1.81 -9.88
CA ALA A 271 -9.79 -0.70 -10.19
C ALA A 271 -9.14 0.31 -11.17
N ARG A 272 -7.88 0.71 -10.94
CA ARG A 272 -7.14 1.62 -11.84
C ARG A 272 -6.91 1.03 -13.22
N LYS A 273 -6.53 -0.25 -13.32
CA LYS A 273 -6.33 -0.94 -14.60
C LYS A 273 -7.63 -0.99 -15.40
N SER A 274 -8.74 -1.30 -14.71
CA SER A 274 -10.04 -1.37 -15.35
C SER A 274 -10.49 -0.02 -15.92
N ILE A 275 -10.23 1.06 -15.19
CA ILE A 275 -10.44 2.44 -15.62
C ILE A 275 -9.57 2.80 -16.83
N LEU A 276 -8.29 2.43 -16.80
CA LEU A 276 -7.35 2.79 -17.87
C LEU A 276 -7.66 2.05 -19.17
N HIS A 277 -8.03 0.78 -19.07
CA HIS A 277 -8.37 -0.05 -20.22
C HIS A 277 -9.66 0.43 -20.92
N GLU A 278 -10.57 1.08 -20.19
CA GLU A 278 -11.75 1.72 -20.80
C GLU A 278 -11.35 2.91 -21.68
N ASP A 279 -10.40 3.74 -21.23
CA ASP A 279 -9.86 4.86 -22.00
C ASP A 279 -9.04 4.37 -23.22
N GLU A 280 -8.42 3.18 -23.11
CA GLU A 280 -7.59 2.60 -24.17
C GLU A 280 -8.38 1.82 -25.23
N THR A 281 -9.60 1.37 -24.94
CA THR A 281 -10.46 0.70 -25.95
C THR A 281 -10.85 1.60 -27.13
N ASP A 282 -10.61 2.92 -27.04
CA ASP A 282 -10.73 3.87 -28.16
C ASP A 282 -9.40 4.12 -28.92
N GLY A 283 -8.28 3.49 -28.51
CA GLY A 283 -6.98 3.64 -29.20
C GLY A 283 -5.96 2.57 -28.80
N LYS A 284 -5.72 1.59 -29.69
CA LYS A 284 -4.69 0.53 -29.62
C LYS A 284 -3.40 0.94 -28.90
N SER A 285 -2.95 0.19 -27.86
CA SER A 285 -1.59 -0.41 -27.84
C SER A 285 -1.28 -1.38 -26.68
N THR A 286 -0.99 -2.63 -27.04
CA THR A 286 -0.29 -3.63 -26.24
C THR A 286 1.16 -3.23 -25.90
N ALA A 287 1.47 -2.84 -24.65
CA ALA A 287 2.87 -2.66 -24.19
C ALA A 287 3.03 -2.79 -22.66
N ASP A 288 2.65 -3.92 -22.06
CA ASP A 288 2.41 -4.02 -20.61
C ASP A 288 3.65 -4.34 -19.72
N VAL A 289 4.85 -4.56 -20.29
CA VAL A 289 6.08 -4.85 -19.50
C VAL A 289 7.31 -4.08 -19.99
N ALA A 290 7.59 -4.07 -21.29
CA ALA A 290 8.67 -3.26 -21.87
C ALA A 290 8.46 -1.74 -21.61
N GLY A 291 7.19 -1.33 -21.50
CA GLY A 291 6.80 0.04 -21.17
C GLY A 291 7.24 0.49 -19.78
N LEU A 292 7.23 -0.38 -18.76
CA LEU A 292 7.54 0.03 -17.38
C LEU A 292 9.01 0.48 -17.25
N VAL A 293 9.94 -0.33 -17.79
CA VAL A 293 11.37 -0.01 -17.77
C VAL A 293 11.66 1.21 -18.65
N ALA A 294 11.01 1.30 -19.82
CA ALA A 294 11.14 2.47 -20.69
C ALA A 294 10.62 3.76 -20.03
N VAL A 295 9.51 3.70 -19.29
CA VAL A 295 8.93 4.83 -18.55
C VAL A 295 9.82 5.24 -17.36
N LEU A 296 10.37 4.29 -16.61
CA LEU A 296 11.27 4.57 -15.49
C LEU A 296 12.60 5.20 -15.94
N ARG A 297 13.07 4.83 -17.14
CA ARG A 297 14.29 5.39 -17.74
C ARG A 297 14.09 6.82 -18.26
N ARG A 298 12.84 7.26 -18.48
CA ARG A 298 12.58 8.63 -18.93
C ARG A 298 12.87 9.62 -17.81
N ARG A 299 13.75 10.58 -18.09
CA ARG A 299 14.10 11.71 -17.21
C ARG A 299 12.86 12.51 -16.74
N SER A 300 11.78 12.47 -17.51
CA SER A 300 10.49 13.10 -17.15
C SER A 300 9.80 12.41 -15.97
N PHE A 301 9.97 11.09 -15.78
CA PHE A 301 9.38 10.37 -14.64
C PHE A 301 9.94 10.89 -13.32
N TRP A 302 11.26 11.06 -13.22
CA TRP A 302 11.93 11.61 -12.02
C TRP A 302 11.57 13.08 -11.77
N MET A 303 11.36 13.87 -12.82
CA MET A 303 10.87 15.25 -12.70
C MET A 303 9.39 15.29 -12.29
N SER A 304 8.58 14.33 -12.73
CA SER A 304 7.18 14.15 -12.30
C SER A 304 7.11 13.67 -10.85
N LEU A 305 8.06 12.83 -10.43
CA LEU A 305 8.27 12.44 -9.04
C LEU A 305 8.58 13.66 -8.16
N ARG A 306 9.39 14.60 -8.66
CA ARG A 306 9.63 15.89 -7.98
C ARG A 306 8.39 16.80 -7.94
N ARG A 307 7.43 16.62 -8.84
CA ARG A 307 6.13 17.32 -8.85
C ARG A 307 4.99 16.40 -8.39
N TRP A 308 5.24 15.59 -7.37
CA TRP A 308 4.30 14.62 -6.81
C TRP A 308 2.91 15.17 -6.46
N ARG A 309 2.77 16.47 -6.23
CA ARG A 309 1.47 17.10 -5.97
C ARG A 309 0.50 17.03 -7.17
N ARG A 310 0.98 16.91 -8.41
CA ARG A 310 0.14 16.77 -9.62
C ARG A 310 0.46 15.48 -10.36
N LEU A 311 0.34 14.36 -9.65
CA LEU A 311 0.47 13.04 -10.25
C LEU A 311 -0.66 12.82 -11.28
N GLU A 312 -0.29 12.70 -12.56
CA GLU A 312 -1.21 12.28 -13.61
C GLU A 312 -1.67 10.84 -13.36
N PHE A 313 -2.87 10.48 -13.83
CA PHE A 313 -3.48 9.18 -13.59
C PHE A 313 -2.58 8.01 -14.06
N PHE A 314 -2.02 8.12 -15.26
CA PHE A 314 -1.08 7.13 -15.79
C PHE A 314 0.19 7.00 -14.95
N THR A 315 0.73 8.12 -14.47
CA THR A 315 1.91 8.14 -13.60
C THR A 315 1.58 7.50 -12.24
N ALA A 316 0.41 7.77 -11.67
CA ALA A 316 -0.04 7.17 -10.41
C ALA A 316 -0.27 5.67 -10.53
N TYR A 317 -0.84 5.19 -11.64
CA TYR A 317 -0.96 3.77 -11.94
C TYR A 317 0.41 3.09 -12.04
N THR A 318 1.31 3.65 -12.85
CA THR A 318 2.67 3.13 -13.05
C THR A 318 3.48 3.10 -11.75
N LEU A 319 3.45 4.20 -11.00
CA LEU A 319 4.13 4.32 -9.71
C LEU A 319 3.53 3.34 -8.69
N GLY A 320 2.20 3.24 -8.61
CA GLY A 320 1.56 2.28 -7.73
C GLY A 320 1.94 0.83 -8.11
N ARG A 321 2.11 0.52 -9.40
CA ARG A 321 2.47 -0.84 -9.85
C ARG A 321 3.91 -1.16 -9.47
N LEU A 322 4.80 -0.19 -9.60
CA LEU A 322 6.18 -0.28 -9.11
C LEU A 322 6.19 -0.52 -7.60
N LEU A 323 5.49 0.31 -6.82
CA LEU A 323 5.43 0.21 -5.35
C LEU A 323 4.83 -1.12 -4.90
N LEU A 324 3.78 -1.60 -5.59
CA LEU A 324 3.18 -2.90 -5.32
C LEU A 324 4.18 -4.04 -5.56
N ASN A 325 4.86 -4.06 -6.71
CA ASN A 325 5.81 -5.13 -7.04
C ASN A 325 7.05 -5.11 -6.12
N VAL A 326 7.64 -3.92 -5.91
CA VAL A 326 8.80 -3.76 -5.03
C VAL A 326 8.44 -4.14 -3.60
N GLY A 327 7.28 -3.69 -3.11
CA GLY A 327 6.88 -3.97 -1.74
C GLY A 327 6.44 -5.42 -1.51
N LEU A 328 5.81 -6.09 -2.49
CA LEU A 328 5.54 -7.54 -2.41
C LEU A 328 6.84 -8.34 -2.39
N ALA A 329 7.80 -8.01 -3.27
CA ALA A 329 9.12 -8.63 -3.25
C ALA A 329 9.83 -8.38 -1.92
N SER A 330 9.75 -7.16 -1.38
CA SER A 330 10.30 -6.81 -0.07
C SER A 330 9.65 -7.60 1.07
N THR A 331 8.33 -7.77 1.05
CA THR A 331 7.59 -8.55 2.06
C THR A 331 7.98 -10.02 2.02
N PHE A 332 8.13 -10.59 0.82
CA PHE A 332 8.59 -11.96 0.64
C PHE A 332 10.02 -12.16 1.16
N LEU A 333 10.93 -11.24 0.83
CA LEU A 333 12.31 -11.26 1.33
C LEU A 333 12.36 -11.09 2.86
N PHE A 334 11.57 -10.18 3.41
CA PHE A 334 11.40 -10.03 4.86
C PHE A 334 10.98 -11.35 5.51
N ALA A 335 9.93 -12.02 4.99
CA ALA A 335 9.48 -13.30 5.53
C ALA A 335 10.56 -14.39 5.46
N LEU A 336 11.31 -14.47 4.36
CA LEU A 336 12.44 -15.40 4.23
C LEU A 336 13.55 -15.11 5.24
N PHE A 337 13.91 -13.84 5.42
CA PHE A 337 14.95 -13.45 6.38
C PHE A 337 14.51 -13.67 7.81
N PHE A 338 13.25 -13.38 8.14
CA PHE A 338 12.66 -13.68 9.44
C PHE A 338 12.77 -15.18 9.76
N LEU A 339 12.40 -16.07 8.82
CA LEU A 339 12.50 -17.52 9.02
C LEU A 339 13.96 -17.98 9.19
N CYS A 340 14.91 -17.41 8.43
CA CYS A 340 16.33 -17.76 8.54
C CYS A 340 16.97 -17.22 9.83
N ALA A 341 16.66 -15.98 10.22
CA ALA A 341 17.24 -15.32 11.38
C ALA A 341 16.75 -15.93 12.71
N ASN A 342 15.51 -16.39 12.76
CA ASN A 342 14.93 -17.05 13.93
C ASN A 342 15.24 -18.57 13.98
N GLY A 343 16.05 -19.09 13.05
CA GLY A 343 16.48 -20.50 13.06
C GLY A 343 15.39 -21.50 12.67
N VAL A 344 14.26 -21.03 12.13
CA VAL A 344 13.19 -21.90 11.59
C VAL A 344 13.63 -22.53 10.27
N TRP A 345 14.43 -21.82 9.47
CA TRP A 345 15.01 -22.28 8.20
C TRP A 345 16.55 -22.22 8.25
N PRO A 346 17.28 -23.14 7.59
CA PRO A 346 18.74 -23.08 7.52
C PRO A 346 19.24 -21.75 6.96
N ASN A 347 20.23 -21.12 7.61
CA ASN A 347 20.78 -19.83 7.19
C ASN A 347 22.19 -19.97 6.57
N PRO A 348 22.34 -20.53 5.34
CA PRO A 348 23.64 -20.76 4.73
C PRO A 348 24.33 -19.46 4.29
N LEU A 349 23.56 -18.38 4.09
CA LEU A 349 24.07 -17.09 3.60
C LEU A 349 24.39 -16.10 4.72
N GLY A 350 24.13 -16.47 5.99
CA GLY A 350 24.42 -15.62 7.14
C GLY A 350 23.57 -14.35 7.19
N PHE A 351 22.29 -14.44 6.80
CA PHE A 351 21.37 -13.32 6.84
C PHE A 351 21.23 -12.76 8.26
N THR A 352 21.18 -11.44 8.36
CA THR A 352 21.21 -10.72 9.64
C THR A 352 19.87 -10.04 9.94
N ALA A 353 19.61 -9.78 11.22
CA ALA A 353 18.43 -9.03 11.67
C ALA A 353 18.36 -7.60 11.09
N VAL A 354 19.49 -7.03 10.67
CA VAL A 354 19.51 -5.71 10.01
C VAL A 354 18.89 -5.78 8.62
N GLN A 355 19.14 -6.86 7.87
CA GLN A 355 18.52 -7.06 6.56
C GLN A 355 17.01 -7.28 6.71
N GLU A 356 16.60 -8.07 7.71
CA GLU A 356 15.18 -8.24 8.07
C GLU A 356 14.49 -6.89 8.31
N ALA A 357 15.03 -6.05 9.21
CA ALA A 357 14.47 -4.74 9.51
C ALA A 357 14.43 -3.81 8.28
N PHE A 358 15.45 -3.87 7.41
CA PHE A 358 15.49 -3.07 6.19
C PHE A 358 14.37 -3.44 5.21
N PHE A 359 14.14 -4.73 4.97
CA PHE A 359 13.08 -5.18 4.05
C PHE A 359 11.68 -5.00 4.65
N GLU A 360 11.55 -5.06 5.97
CA GLU A 360 10.33 -4.66 6.69
C GLU A 360 10.02 -3.18 6.43
N ALA A 361 10.97 -2.28 6.75
CA ALA A 361 10.81 -0.85 6.57
C ALA A 361 10.53 -0.48 5.10
N LEU A 362 11.25 -1.10 4.15
CA LEU A 362 11.02 -0.87 2.72
C LEU A 362 9.61 -1.32 2.29
N ALA A 363 9.11 -2.45 2.80
CA ALA A 363 7.75 -2.91 2.52
C ALA A 363 6.70 -1.92 3.05
N ILE A 364 6.86 -1.45 4.29
CA ILE A 364 5.98 -0.45 4.91
C ILE A 364 6.00 0.86 4.13
N VAL A 365 7.19 1.37 3.77
CA VAL A 365 7.34 2.58 2.95
C VAL A 365 6.63 2.43 1.61
N CYS A 366 6.74 1.26 0.96
CA CYS A 366 6.02 1.01 -0.31
C CYS A 366 4.50 1.07 -0.13
N GLN A 367 3.97 0.47 0.93
CA GLN A 367 2.53 0.51 1.26
C GLN A 367 2.05 1.94 1.52
N LEU A 368 2.81 2.69 2.33
CA LEU A 368 2.52 4.07 2.68
C LEU A 368 2.55 5.00 1.47
N LEU A 369 3.62 4.93 0.66
CA LEU A 369 3.74 5.71 -0.57
C LEU A 369 2.66 5.34 -1.58
N PHE A 370 2.27 4.06 -1.63
CA PHE A 370 1.17 3.64 -2.49
C PHE A 370 -0.14 4.33 -2.10
N MET A 371 -0.46 4.40 -0.81
CA MET A 371 -1.63 5.15 -0.34
C MET A 371 -1.57 6.62 -0.75
N GLY A 372 -0.38 7.22 -0.73
CA GLY A 372 -0.15 8.57 -1.26
C GLY A 372 -0.53 8.73 -2.75
N THR A 373 -0.39 7.67 -3.56
CA THR A 373 -0.80 7.72 -4.97
C THR A 373 -2.30 7.92 -5.15
N LEU A 374 -3.14 7.62 -4.15
CA LEU A 374 -4.59 7.85 -4.18
C LEU A 374 -4.95 9.34 -4.27
N SER A 375 -3.99 10.24 -4.03
CA SER A 375 -4.21 11.68 -4.06
C SER A 375 -4.75 12.17 -5.39
N CYS A 376 -4.39 11.53 -6.50
CA CYS A 376 -4.84 11.98 -7.82
C CYS A 376 -6.33 11.66 -8.08
N GLU A 377 -6.83 10.53 -7.57
CA GLU A 377 -8.25 10.21 -7.62
C GLU A 377 -9.05 11.07 -6.64
N LEU A 378 -8.55 11.24 -5.42
CA LEU A 378 -9.22 12.06 -4.41
C LEU A 378 -9.29 13.54 -4.80
N ALA A 379 -8.28 14.07 -5.51
CA ALA A 379 -8.33 15.43 -6.05
C ALA A 379 -9.43 15.60 -7.12
N ARG A 380 -9.80 14.52 -7.83
CA ARG A 380 -10.89 14.54 -8.82
C ARG A 380 -12.27 14.35 -8.20
N LEU A 381 -12.34 13.82 -6.97
CA LEU A 381 -13.58 13.53 -6.28
C LEU A 381 -14.48 14.77 -6.13
N ALA A 382 -13.91 15.93 -5.76
CA ALA A 382 -14.68 17.16 -5.58
C ALA A 382 -15.47 17.56 -6.84
N ARG A 383 -14.80 17.51 -8.00
CA ARG A 383 -15.43 17.84 -9.29
C ARG A 383 -16.49 16.83 -9.71
N LEU A 384 -16.29 15.56 -9.36
CA LEU A 384 -17.27 14.50 -9.63
C LEU A 384 -18.53 14.64 -8.77
N VAL A 385 -18.37 15.03 -7.50
CA VAL A 385 -19.51 15.32 -6.61
C VAL A 385 -20.30 16.50 -7.16
N GLU A 386 -19.63 17.61 -7.46
CA GLU A 386 -20.26 18.81 -8.02
C GLU A 386 -21.02 18.50 -9.31
N HIS A 387 -20.41 17.75 -10.24
CA HIS A 387 -21.08 17.34 -11.47
C HIS A 387 -22.30 16.43 -11.21
N SER A 388 -22.19 15.49 -10.27
CA SER A 388 -23.31 14.62 -9.87
C SER A 388 -24.48 15.44 -9.35
N ASP A 389 -24.22 16.40 -8.46
CA ASP A 389 -25.25 17.26 -7.86
C ASP A 389 -25.96 18.11 -8.93
N TYR A 390 -25.21 18.66 -9.89
CA TYR A 390 -25.79 19.38 -11.03
C TYR A 390 -26.71 18.51 -11.88
N THR A 391 -26.29 17.28 -12.20
CA THR A 391 -27.13 16.36 -12.99
C THR A 391 -28.39 15.89 -12.25
N GLU A 392 -28.33 15.81 -10.92
CA GLU A 392 -29.50 15.46 -10.10
C GLU A 392 -30.49 16.62 -10.02
N LEU A 393 -29.99 17.86 -9.91
CA LEU A 393 -30.81 19.07 -9.99
C LEU A 393 -31.52 19.20 -11.35
N GLU A 394 -30.81 19.04 -12.46
CA GLU A 394 -31.39 19.10 -13.81
C GLU A 394 -32.46 18.03 -14.04
N ARG A 395 -32.36 16.88 -13.37
CA ARG A 395 -33.38 15.81 -13.43
C ARG A 395 -34.62 16.12 -12.60
N SER A 396 -34.49 17.00 -11.60
CA SER A 396 -35.55 17.34 -10.65
C SER A 396 -36.41 18.54 -11.08
N GLU A 397 -35.92 19.33 -12.05
CA GLU A 397 -36.67 20.36 -12.78
C GLU A 397 -37.44 19.75 -13.96
#